data_AF-A0A059FGZ8-F1
#
_entry.id   AF-A0A059FGZ8-F1
#
_cell.length_a   1.000
_cell.length_b   1.000
_cell.length_c   1.000
_cell.angle_alpha   90.00
_cell.angle_beta   90.00
_cell.angle_gamma   90.00
#
_symmetry.space_group_name_H-M   'P 1'
#
loop_
_entity.id
_entity.type
_entity.pdbx_description
1 polymer ?
#
loop_
_entity_poly.entity_id
_entity_poly.type
_entity_poly.pdbx_seq_one_letter_code
_entity_poly.pdbx_strand_id
1 'polypeptide(L)' 'MSDNNLSVVRKSILPRAGDSWASIAERELPKLKIEDAISSLQSWNLHVFMRAPAPEDSPRAGNPILPSDVIFIEPPLAAA' A
#
# COMPACT_ATOMS: atom_id res chain seq x y z
N MET A 1 4.92 -12.21 33.90
CA MET A 1 4.84 -12.34 32.43
C MET A 1 4.57 -10.96 31.88
N SER A 2 5.53 -10.37 31.18
CA SER A 2 5.37 -9.07 30.51
C SER A 2 5.19 -9.35 29.02
N ASP A 3 3.94 -9.28 28.55
CA ASP A 3 3.56 -9.43 27.15
C ASP A 3 4.09 -8.25 26.32
N ASN A 4 5.35 -8.34 25.92
CA ASN A 4 6.03 -7.32 25.10
C ASN A 4 5.69 -7.44 23.58
N ASN A 5 4.75 -8.32 23.23
CA ASN A 5 4.48 -8.75 21.86
C ASN A 5 3.39 -7.93 21.14
N LEU A 6 2.88 -6.85 21.76
CA LEU A 6 1.91 -5.93 21.16
C LEU A 6 2.57 -4.76 20.38
N SER A 7 3.90 -4.73 20.26
CA SER A 7 4.64 -3.54 19.81
C SER A 7 5.06 -3.54 18.33
N VAL A 8 5.00 -4.68 17.63
CA VAL A 8 5.49 -4.75 16.24
C VAL A 8 4.38 -4.34 15.28
N VAL A 9 4.41 -3.07 14.86
CA VAL A 9 3.49 -2.51 13.86
C VAL A 9 4.22 -2.34 12.54
N ARG A 10 3.63 -2.87 11.46
CA ARG A 10 4.18 -2.69 10.11
C ARG A 10 4.12 -1.22 9.70
N LYS A 11 5.19 -0.72 9.07
CA LYS A 11 5.20 0.61 8.46
C LYS A 11 4.11 0.72 7.40
N SER A 12 3.31 1.77 7.53
CA SER A 12 2.22 2.09 6.62
C SER A 12 2.05 3.59 6.46
N ILE A 13 1.37 3.99 5.40
CA ILE A 13 1.03 5.38 5.08
C ILE A 13 -0.46 5.49 4.73
N LEU A 14 -0.98 6.72 4.83
CA LEU A 14 -2.25 7.10 4.23
C LEU A 14 -1.97 7.73 2.85
N PRO A 15 -2.57 7.21 1.76
CA PRO A 15 -2.40 7.79 0.43
C PRO A 15 -2.93 9.22 0.34
N ARG A 16 -2.33 10.00 -0.55
CA ARG A 16 -2.84 11.32 -0.94
C ARG A 16 -3.91 11.15 -2.01
N ALA A 17 -4.77 12.16 -2.17
CA ALA A 17 -5.72 12.19 -3.26
C ALA A 17 -4.98 12.14 -4.61
N GLY A 18 -5.35 11.18 -5.47
CA GLY A 18 -4.72 10.97 -6.77
C GLY A 18 -3.44 10.14 -6.74
N ASP A 19 -2.99 9.65 -5.58
CA ASP A 19 -1.85 8.73 -5.53
C ASP A 19 -2.15 7.47 -6.35
N SER A 20 -1.14 7.07 -7.13
CA SER A 20 -1.04 5.78 -7.81
C SER A 20 0.05 4.92 -7.16
N TRP A 21 0.06 3.61 -7.45
CA TRP A 21 1.13 2.72 -7.01
C TRP A 21 2.53 3.24 -7.38
N ALA A 22 2.68 3.80 -8.58
CA ALA A 22 3.96 4.37 -9.04
C ALA A 22 4.36 5.57 -8.19
N SER A 23 3.44 6.52 -7.96
CA SER A 23 3.74 7.71 -7.15
C SER A 23 4.07 7.39 -5.68
N ILE A 24 3.46 6.34 -5.11
CA ILE A 24 3.79 5.86 -3.77
C ILE A 24 5.14 5.15 -3.77
N ALA A 25 5.42 4.31 -4.78
CA ALA A 25 6.70 3.62 -4.91
C ALA A 25 7.89 4.59 -5.00
N GLU A 26 7.80 5.62 -5.84
CA GLU A 26 8.84 6.66 -5.95
C GLU A 26 9.09 7.38 -4.63
N ARG A 27 8.03 7.65 -3.87
CA ARG A 27 8.09 8.44 -2.64
C ARG A 27 8.56 7.63 -1.44
N GLU A 28 8.04 6.42 -1.25
CA GLU A 28 8.22 5.63 -0.03
C GLU A 28 9.28 4.52 -0.19
N LEU A 29 9.56 4.07 -1.41
CA LEU A 29 10.51 2.99 -1.72
C LEU A 29 11.64 3.42 -2.68
N PRO A 30 12.32 4.58 -2.47
CA PRO A 30 13.26 5.15 -3.44
C PRO A 30 14.53 4.31 -3.69
N LYS A 31 14.77 3.27 -2.86
CA LYS A 31 15.92 2.37 -2.97
C LYS A 31 15.67 1.17 -3.88
N LEU A 32 14.42 0.90 -4.24
CA LEU A 32 14.03 -0.18 -5.14
C LEU A 32 13.85 0.36 -6.56
N LYS A 33 14.02 -0.51 -7.56
CA LYS A 33 13.60 -0.17 -8.93
C LYS A 33 12.09 0.02 -8.95
N ILE A 34 11.60 0.94 -9.77
CA ILE A 34 10.20 1.33 -9.77
C ILE A 34 9.26 0.15 -10.01
N GLU A 35 9.60 -0.76 -10.92
CA GLU A 35 8.79 -1.95 -11.22
C GLU A 35 8.73 -2.92 -10.02
N ASP A 36 9.88 -3.18 -9.39
CA ASP A 36 9.98 -4.05 -8.21
C ASP A 36 9.25 -3.44 -7.01
N ALA A 37 9.32 -2.12 -6.84
CA ALA A 37 8.63 -1.37 -5.81
C ALA A 37 7.11 -1.42 -5.99
N ILE A 38 6.61 -1.20 -7.21
CA ILE A 38 5.19 -1.30 -7.54
C ILE A 38 4.69 -2.73 -7.27
N SER A 39 5.41 -3.75 -7.76
CA SER A 39 5.08 -5.16 -7.55
C SER A 39 5.02 -5.51 -6.06
N SER A 40 5.99 -5.03 -5.28
CA SER A 40 6.03 -5.19 -3.83
C SER A 40 4.83 -4.54 -3.14
N LEU A 41 4.51 -3.29 -3.47
CA LEU A 41 3.37 -2.57 -2.91
C LEU A 41 2.05 -3.29 -3.22
N GLN A 42 1.85 -3.75 -4.45
CA GLN A 42 0.65 -4.49 -4.84
C GLN A 42 0.53 -5.81 -4.07
N SER A 43 1.64 -6.55 -3.96
CA SER A 43 1.70 -7.82 -3.22
C SER A 43 1.44 -7.64 -1.71
N TRP A 44 1.99 -6.59 -1.09
CA TRP A 44 1.81 -6.33 0.35
C TRP A 44 0.43 -5.76 0.69
N ASN A 45 -0.30 -5.25 -0.31
CA ASN A 45 -1.58 -4.57 -0.16
C ASN A 45 -2.67 -5.19 -1.05
N LEU A 46 -2.72 -6.53 -1.15
CA LEU A 46 -3.69 -7.26 -1.98
C LEU A 46 -5.15 -6.83 -1.76
N HIS A 47 -5.51 -6.45 -0.53
CA HIS A 47 -6.85 -5.97 -0.19
C HIS A 47 -7.25 -4.66 -0.90
N VAL A 48 -6.29 -3.81 -1.23
CA VAL A 48 -6.50 -2.60 -2.05
C VAL A 48 -6.31 -2.93 -3.54
N PHE A 49 -5.27 -3.70 -3.87
CA PHE A 49 -4.94 -4.02 -5.26
C PHE A 49 -6.05 -4.83 -5.96
N MET A 50 -6.67 -5.77 -5.28
CA MET A 50 -7.76 -6.61 -5.82
C MET A 50 -9.14 -5.94 -5.75
N ARG A 51 -9.22 -4.69 -5.26
CA ARG A 51 -10.48 -3.97 -5.16
C ARG A 51 -10.99 -3.63 -6.55
N ALA A 52 -12.29 -3.82 -6.76
CA ALA A 52 -12.94 -3.45 -8.00
C ALA A 52 -12.71 -1.95 -8.30
N PRO A 53 -12.36 -1.59 -9.54
CA PRO A 53 -12.16 -0.19 -9.91
C PRO A 53 -13.46 0.59 -9.71
N ALA A 54 -13.32 1.88 -9.40
CA ALA A 54 -14.48 2.74 -9.32
C ALA A 54 -15.13 2.89 -10.72
N PRO A 55 -16.46 3.13 -10.80
CA PRO A 55 -17.15 3.33 -12.07
C PRO A 55 -16.49 4.41 -12.93
N GLU A 56 -16.58 4.28 -14.25
CA GLU A 56 -15.97 5.20 -15.22
C GLU A 56 -16.45 6.65 -15.05
N ASP A 57 -17.69 6.84 -14.59
CA ASP A 57 -18.28 8.16 -14.34
C ASP A 57 -17.86 8.80 -12.99
N SER A 58 -17.00 8.12 -12.22
CA SER A 58 -16.57 8.61 -10.91
C SER A 58 -15.27 9.41 -10.98
N PRO A 59 -15.03 10.36 -10.06
CA PRO A 59 -13.74 11.07 -9.94
C PRO A 59 -12.54 10.15 -9.66
N ARG A 60 -12.78 8.85 -9.47
CA ARG A 60 -11.79 7.82 -9.11
C ARG A 60 -11.71 6.73 -10.18
N ALA A 61 -12.31 6.95 -11.36
CA ALA A 61 -12.27 6.00 -12.46
C ALA A 61 -10.83 5.56 -12.75
N GLY A 62 -10.61 4.24 -12.75
CA GLY A 62 -9.28 3.65 -12.98
C GLY A 62 -8.29 3.73 -11.82
N ASN A 63 -8.60 4.39 -10.70
CA ASN A 63 -7.74 4.37 -9.51
C ASN A 63 -8.36 3.53 -8.39
N PRO A 64 -7.81 2.34 -8.09
CA PRO A 64 -8.31 1.52 -7.01
C PRO A 64 -7.87 2.03 -5.64
N ILE A 65 -6.98 3.03 -5.51
CA ILE A 65 -6.46 3.54 -4.22
C ILE A 65 -7.29 4.73 -3.73
N LEU A 66 -7.65 4.72 -2.45
CA LEU A 66 -8.39 5.77 -1.76
C LEU A 66 -7.51 6.47 -0.71
N PRO A 67 -7.73 7.77 -0.44
CA PRO A 67 -7.03 8.47 0.64
C PRO A 67 -7.25 7.88 2.04
N SER A 68 -8.34 7.12 2.22
CA SER A 68 -8.68 6.44 3.46
C SER A 68 -8.05 5.05 3.60
N ASP A 69 -7.35 4.55 2.59
CA ASP A 69 -6.69 3.25 2.69
C ASP A 69 -5.46 3.33 3.60
N VAL A 70 -5.10 2.17 4.16
CA VAL A 70 -3.82 1.97 4.83
C VAL A 70 -2.93 1.17 3.89
N ILE A 71 -1.85 1.79 3.40
CA ILE A 71 -0.90 1.13 2.50
C ILE A 71 0.36 0.78 3.26
N PHE A 72 0.64 -0.51 3.39
CA PHE A 72 1.88 -1.03 3.95
C PHE A 72 3.04 -0.81 2.97
N ILE A 73 4.14 -0.27 3.48
CA ILE A 73 5.36 0.06 2.72
C ILE A 73 6.54 -0.83 3.09
N GLU A 74 6.25 -1.96 3.73
CA GLU A 74 7.24 -2.99 4.05
C GLU A 74 6.58 -4.38 3.98
N PRO A 75 7.36 -5.46 3.79
CA PRO A 75 6.80 -6.79 3.61
C PRO A 75 5.97 -7.25 4.81
N PRO A 76 5.03 -8.20 4.62
CA PRO A 76 4.38 -8.87 5.74
C PRO A 76 5.44 -9.50 6.65
N LEU A 77 5.22 -9.40 7.95
CA LEU A 77 6.05 -10.10 8.92
C LEU A 77 5.91 -11.60 8.65
N ALA A 78 7.03 -12.32 8.64
CA ALA A 78 6.99 -13.77 8.57
C ALA A 78 6.10 -14.29 9.71
N ALA A 79 5.27 -15.28 9.40
CA ALA A 79 4.58 -16.02 10.46
C ALA A 79 5.65 -16.58 11.41
N ALA A 80 5.51 -16.27 12.70
CA ALA A 80 6.40 -16.76 13.74
C ALA A 80 6.28 -18.29 13.90
#